data_AF-A0A5C6DER5-F1
#
_entry.id   AF-A0A5C6DER5-F1
#
_cell.length_a   1.000
_cell.length_b   1.000
_cell.length_c   1.000
_cell.angle_alpha   90.00
_cell.angle_beta   90.00
_cell.angle_gamma   90.00
#
_symmetry.space_group_name_H-M   'P 1'
#
loop_
_entity.id
_entity.type
_entity.pdbx_description
1 polymer ?
#
loop_
_entity_poly.entity_id
_entity_poly.type
_entity_poly.pdbx_seq_one_letter_code
_entity_poly.pdbx_strand_id
1 'polypeptide(L)'
;MAIDLQNSLTFRQLATRLSSCSDATPVHPSTVHRWRLRGIDGTRLEAVKIGGRWYTSWPALESFAATLTAKKNDPTRVSSQAAADAQVQLENSKW
;
A
#
# COMPACT_ATOMS: atom_id res chain seq x y z
N MET A 1 3.76 1.30 19.72
CA MET A 1 2.93 2.30 19.02
C MET A 1 1.47 2.03 19.36
N ALA A 2 0.82 2.99 20.01
CA ALA A 2 -0.59 2.89 20.38
C ALA A 2 -1.43 3.42 19.20
N ILE A 3 -2.32 2.58 18.66
CA ILE A 3 -3.29 3.04 17.66
C ILE A 3 -4.36 3.82 18.40
N ASP A 4 -4.68 5.02 17.92
CA ASP A 4 -5.81 5.80 18.42
C ASP A 4 -7.11 5.02 18.22
N LEU A 5 -7.75 4.67 19.33
CA LEU A 5 -8.98 3.89 19.35
C LEU A 5 -10.21 4.73 18.97
N GLN A 6 -10.17 6.04 19.21
CA GLN A 6 -11.30 6.92 18.92
C GLN A 6 -11.57 7.02 17.41
N ASN A 7 -10.51 6.97 16.59
CA ASN A 7 -10.59 7.02 15.14
C ASN A 7 -10.27 5.68 14.46
N SER A 8 -10.56 4.58 15.16
CA SER A 8 -10.26 3.24 14.66
C SER A 8 -11.34 2.71 13.71
N LEU A 9 -10.91 1.99 12.68
CA LEU A 9 -11.75 1.36 11.66
C LEU A 9 -11.38 -0.11 11.54
N THR A 10 -12.40 -0.95 11.36
CA THR A 10 -12.17 -2.34 10.98
C THR A 10 -11.69 -2.44 9.54
N PHE A 11 -10.97 -3.51 9.19
CA PHE A 11 -10.51 -3.72 7.82
C PHE A 11 -11.63 -3.79 6.79
N ARG A 12 -12.81 -4.29 7.19
CA ARG A 12 -14.01 -4.30 6.33
C ARG A 12 -14.51 -2.88 6.06
N GLN A 13 -14.58 -2.04 7.08
CA GLN A 13 -15.01 -0.64 6.92
C GLN A 13 -13.99 0.14 6.08
N LEU A 14 -12.70 -0.11 6.27
CA LEU A 14 -11.64 0.49 5.47
C LEU A 14 -11.77 0.13 3.99
N ALA A 15 -11.93 -1.16 3.70
CA ALA A 15 -12.12 -1.70 2.37
C ALA A 15 -13.28 -1.02 1.61
N THR A 16 -14.42 -0.82 2.29
CA THR A 16 -15.57 -0.13 1.71
C THR A 16 -15.32 1.35 1.40
N ARG A 17 -14.50 2.04 2.21
CA ARG A 17 -14.20 3.47 2.05
C ARG A 17 -13.14 3.73 0.98
N LEU A 18 -12.24 2.78 0.75
CA LEU A 18 -11.23 2.88 -0.30
C LEU A 18 -11.85 2.45 -1.63
N SER A 19 -12.25 3.44 -2.43
CA SER A 19 -12.60 3.23 -3.83
C SER A 19 -11.35 2.83 -4.61
N SER A 20 -11.40 1.76 -5.41
CA SER A 20 -10.32 1.47 -6.35
C SER A 20 -10.26 2.59 -7.41
N CYS A 21 -9.05 3.03 -7.74
CA CYS A 21 -8.80 4.16 -8.64
C CYS A 21 -9.25 3.92 -10.09
N SER A 22 -9.77 2.72 -10.42
CA SER A 22 -10.07 2.31 -11.79
C SER A 22 -11.55 2.07 -12.05
N ASP A 23 -12.37 1.72 -11.06
CA ASP A 23 -13.70 1.14 -11.37
C ASP A 23 -14.77 1.33 -10.29
N ALA A 24 -14.69 2.37 -9.45
CA ALA A 24 -15.63 2.64 -8.35
C ALA A 24 -15.89 1.43 -7.40
N THR A 25 -15.09 0.38 -7.53
CA THR A 25 -15.22 -0.87 -6.82
C THR A 25 -14.44 -0.76 -5.52
N PRO A 26 -15.04 -1.07 -4.37
CA PRO A 26 -14.33 -1.08 -3.11
C PRO A 26 -13.11 -2.02 -3.16
N VAL A 27 -12.03 -1.62 -2.50
CA VAL A 27 -10.86 -2.49 -2.33
C VAL A 27 -11.28 -3.75 -1.55
N HIS A 28 -10.89 -4.93 -2.03
CA HIS A 28 -11.21 -6.17 -1.32
C HIS A 28 -10.55 -6.23 0.08
N PRO A 29 -11.24 -6.71 1.14
CA PRO A 29 -10.66 -6.79 2.49
C PRO A 29 -9.34 -7.58 2.59
N SER A 30 -9.14 -8.59 1.73
CA SER A 30 -7.87 -9.34 1.65
C SER A 30 -6.68 -8.46 1.29
N THR A 31 -6.90 -7.38 0.54
CA THR A 31 -5.85 -6.41 0.19
C THR A 31 -5.35 -5.68 1.44
N VAL A 32 -6.28 -5.26 2.32
CA VAL A 32 -5.94 -4.64 3.62
C VAL A 32 -5.19 -5.63 4.51
N HIS A 33 -5.63 -6.88 4.57
CA HIS A 33 -4.89 -7.93 5.28
C HIS A 33 -3.48 -8.13 4.72
N ARG A 34 -3.31 -8.06 3.40
CA ARG A 34 -1.99 -8.16 2.75
C ARG A 34 -1.08 -6.98 3.12
N TRP A 35 -1.61 -5.75 3.16
CA TRP A 35 -0.85 -4.57 3.58
C TRP A 35 -0.35 -4.68 5.02
N ARG A 36 -1.14 -5.26 5.92
CA ARG A 36 -0.73 -5.53 7.30
C ARG A 36 0.30 -6.65 7.39
N LEU A 37 0.08 -7.77 6.69
CA LEU A 37 0.93 -8.97 6.82
C LEU A 37 2.27 -8.85 6.11
N ARG A 38 2.25 -8.45 4.84
CA ARG A 38 3.42 -8.40 3.97
C ARG A 38 3.91 -6.97 3.76
N GLY A 39 2.98 -6.02 3.74
CA GLY A 39 3.26 -4.66 3.30
C GLY A 39 3.29 -4.54 1.78
N ILE A 40 3.58 -3.34 1.31
CA ILE A 40 3.86 -3.01 -0.10
C ILE A 40 5.13 -2.15 -0.11
N ASP A 41 6.07 -2.45 -0.99
CA ASP A 41 7.34 -1.72 -1.12
C ASP A 41 8.08 -1.52 0.22
N GLY A 42 8.05 -2.55 1.07
CA GLY A 42 8.66 -2.53 2.40
C GLY A 42 7.94 -1.66 3.44
N THR A 43 6.81 -1.06 3.10
CA THR A 43 5.95 -0.30 4.03
C THR A 43 4.79 -1.18 4.47
N ARG A 44 4.53 -1.25 5.78
CA ARG A 44 3.42 -2.04 6.37
C ARG A 44 2.35 -1.14 6.95
N LEU A 45 1.11 -1.58 6.85
CA LEU A 45 -0.01 -0.87 7.49
C LEU A 45 -0.05 -1.18 8.98
N GLU A 46 -0.10 -0.12 9.80
CA GLU A 46 -0.26 -0.27 11.25
C GLU A 46 -1.67 -0.74 11.60
N ALA A 47 -1.74 -1.80 12.41
CA ALA A 47 -3.01 -2.36 12.87
C ALA A 47 -2.87 -3.06 14.22
N VAL A 48 -3.95 -3.06 14.99
CA VAL A 48 -4.07 -3.69 16.31
C VAL A 48 -5.19 -4.72 16.29
N LYS A 49 -5.03 -5.81 17.05
CA LYS A 49 -6.05 -6.83 17.22
C LYS A 49 -6.81 -6.58 18.52
N ILE A 50 -8.13 -6.40 18.44
CA ILE A 50 -9.01 -6.17 19.59
C ILE A 50 -10.18 -7.14 19.47
N GLY A 51 -10.41 -7.98 20.49
CA GLY A 51 -11.53 -8.93 20.51
C GLY A 51 -11.62 -9.85 19.27
N GLY A 52 -10.47 -10.27 18.73
CA GLY A 52 -10.41 -11.13 17.55
C GLY A 52 -10.49 -10.39 16.19
N ARG A 53 -10.81 -9.09 16.19
CA ARG A 53 -10.91 -8.27 14.97
C ARG A 53 -9.69 -7.37 14.82
N TRP A 54 -9.35 -7.07 13.57
CA TRP A 54 -8.25 -6.15 13.23
C TRP A 54 -8.78 -4.74 13.01
N TYR A 55 -8.11 -3.80 13.64
CA TYR A 55 -8.38 -2.38 13.60
C TYR A 55 -7.16 -1.64 13.08
N THR A 56 -7.40 -0.63 12.26
CA THR A 56 -6.41 0.38 11.88
C THR A 56 -6.99 1.75 12.21
N SER A 57 -6.24 2.83 12.03
CA SER A 57 -6.73 4.19 12.18
C SER A 57 -6.55 4.98 10.89
N TRP A 58 -7.29 6.08 10.75
CA TRP A 58 -7.14 6.97 9.60
C TRP A 58 -5.73 7.57 9.48
N PRO A 59 -5.12 8.09 10.58
CA PRO A 59 -3.76 8.61 10.52
C PRO A 59 -2.71 7.56 10.13
N ALA A 60 -2.91 6.30 10.55
CA ALA A 60 -2.04 5.19 10.16
C ALA A 60 -2.12 4.91 8.65
N LEU A 61 -3.33 4.97 8.08
CA LEU A 61 -3.54 4.82 6.65
C LEU A 61 -2.92 5.97 5.86
N GLU A 62 -3.10 7.21 6.31
CA GLU A 62 -2.52 8.40 5.67
C GLU A 62 -0.99 8.31 5.65
N SER A 63 -0.38 7.94 6.78
CA SER A 63 1.08 7.75 6.88
C SER A 63 1.57 6.63 5.95
N PHE A 64 0.82 5.54 5.88
CA PHE A 64 1.10 4.43 4.96
C PHE A 64 1.04 4.88 3.50
N ALA A 65 -0.02 5.57 3.10
CA ALA A 65 -0.20 6.08 1.74
C ALA A 65 0.85 7.13 1.35
N ALA A 66 1.18 8.04 2.26
CA ALA A 66 2.23 9.04 2.08
C ALA A 66 3.59 8.38 1.85
N THR A 67 3.93 7.37 2.67
CA THR A 67 5.19 6.62 2.53
C THR A 67 5.26 5.86 1.21
N LEU A 68 4.16 5.22 0.79
CA LEU A 68 4.11 4.52 -0.51
C LEU A 68 4.28 5.49 -1.68
N THR A 69 3.61 6.64 -1.62
CA THR A 69 3.68 7.67 -2.67
C THR A 69 5.07 8.28 -2.74
N ALA A 70 5.68 8.59 -1.60
CA ALA A 70 7.04 9.08 -1.52
C ALA A 70 8.05 8.08 -2.12
N LYS A 71 7.96 6.79 -1.77
CA LYS A 71 8.84 5.74 -2.33
C LYS A 71 8.65 5.50 -3.82
N LYS A 72 7.43 5.71 -4.34
CA LYS A 72 7.18 5.59 -5.78
C LYS A 72 7.75 6.78 -6.55
N ASN A 73 7.66 7.97 -5.98
CA ASN A 73 8.15 9.21 -6.58
C ASN A 73 9.64 9.47 -6.31
N ASP A 74 10.33 8.56 -5.59
CA ASP A 74 11.75 8.67 -5.32
C ASP A 74 12.55 8.59 -6.64
N PRO A 75 13.20 9.70 -7.08
CA PRO A 75 13.85 9.80 -8.38
C PRO A 75 14.97 8.77 -8.58
N THR A 76 15.57 8.29 -7.49
CA THR A 76 16.62 7.26 -7.52
C THR A 76 16.08 5.89 -7.98
N ARG A 77 14.80 5.58 -7.72
CA ARG A 77 14.17 4.33 -8.21
C ARG A 77 13.84 4.41 -9.70
N VAL A 78 13.38 5.58 -10.15
CA VAL A 78 12.96 5.79 -11.55
C VAL A 78 14.15 5.66 -12.52
N SER A 79 15.33 6.13 -12.14
CA SER A 79 16.54 5.99 -12.96
C SER A 79 17.04 4.55 -13.05
N SER A 80 16.93 3.75 -11.97
CA SER A 80 17.31 2.33 -11.99
C SER A 80 16.36 1.48 -12.85
N GLN A 81 15.05 1.77 -12.82
CA GLN A 81 14.06 1.06 -13.64
C GLN A 81 14.21 1.43 -15.13
N ALA A 82 14.41 2.71 -15.44
CA ALA A 82 14.68 3.17 -16.80
C ALA A 82 15.99 2.59 -17.38
N ALA A 83 17.04 2.44 -16.55
CA ALA A 83 18.28 1.82 -16.96
C ALA A 83 18.13 0.31 -17.25
N ALA A 84 17.34 -0.42 -16.44
CA ALA A 84 17.05 -1.83 -16.66
C ALA A 84 16.20 -2.04 -17.93
N ASP A 85 15.18 -1.21 -18.15
CA ASP A 85 14.33 -1.29 -19.34
C ASP A 85 15.11 -0.99 -20.64
N ALA A 86 16.08 -0.06 -20.60
CA ALA A 86 16.95 0.25 -21.73
C ALA A 86 17.89 -0.92 -22.13
N GLN A 87 18.38 -1.70 -21.16
CA GLN A 87 19.20 -2.89 -21.42
C GLN A 87 18.38 -4.01 -22.07
N VAL A 88 17.14 -4.22 -21.61
CA VAL A 88 16.22 -5.21 -22.17
C VAL A 88 15.85 -4.88 -23.63
N GLN A 89 15.69 -3.60 -23.97
CA GLN A 89 15.41 -3.18 -25.34
C GLN A 89 16.59 -3.43 -26.29
N LEU A 90 17.82 -3.14 -25.86
CA LEU A 90 19.03 -3.43 -26.64
C LEU A 90 19.19 -4.93 -26.92
N GLU A 91 18.81 -5.78 -25.98
CA GLU A 91 18.91 -7.23 -26.12
C GLU A 91 17.83 -7.82 -27.05
N ASN A 92 16.61 -7.27 -27.01
CA ASN A 92 15.51 -7.69 -27.88
C ASN A 92 15.65 -7.20 -29.34
N SER A 93 16.44 -6.15 -29.61
CA SER A 93 16.71 -5.67 -30.98
C SER A 93 17.80 -6.46 -31.72
N LYS A 94 18.28 -7.58 -31.16
CA LYS A 94 19.43 -8.34 -31.68
C LYS A 94 19.07 -9.60 -32.50
N TRP A 95 17.84 -9.71 -32.99
CA TRP A 95 17.41 -10.76 -33.93
C TRP A 95 16.75 -10.16 -35.16
#